data_AF-A0A3S9LKA4-F1
#
_entry.id   AF-A0A3S9LKA4-F1
#
_cell.length_a   1.000
_cell.length_b   1.000
_cell.length_c   1.000
_cell.angle_alpha   90.00
_cell.angle_beta   90.00
_cell.angle_gamma   90.00
#
_symmetry.space_group_name_H-M   'P 1'
#
loop_
_entity.id
_entity.type
_entity.pdbx_description
1 polymer ?
#
loop_
_entity_poly.entity_id
_entity_poly.type
_entity_poly.pdbx_seq_one_letter_code
_entity_poly.pdbx_strand_id
1 'polypeptide(L)'
;MLKGSRMTLRPLVSVQNVTQNPPIFTCCRKPTFQSKGHMPLKVPRSNISRRIGAIAAVATMVLVKEAMFSQDIANGLEFRFATPDRRSVEEAESGVRDYAQSLLQLKDLLGSQSWKEAQKVLRRRSSNLKLDLYTVIESKPGKDRTQLRTLYSNLFNNVTKLDYAVREKDISLVWQCYENIVAAYDHILSRI
;
A
#
# COMPACT_ATOMS: atom_id res chain seq x y z
N MET A 1 -6.50 45.68 -67.51
CA MET A 1 -5.16 45.78 -66.90
C MET A 1 -5.26 46.59 -65.61
N LEU A 2 -5.27 45.95 -64.44
CA LEU A 2 -5.06 46.61 -63.15
C LEU A 2 -4.16 45.70 -62.29
N LYS A 3 -3.04 46.29 -61.86
CA LYS A 3 -1.91 45.68 -61.17
C LYS A 3 -2.30 45.12 -59.80
N GLY A 4 -1.90 43.87 -59.54
CA GLY A 4 -1.98 43.26 -58.23
C GLY A 4 -0.87 43.76 -57.30
N SER A 5 -1.26 44.18 -56.09
CA SER A 5 -0.36 44.39 -54.96
C SER A 5 -0.32 43.11 -54.12
N ARG A 6 0.85 42.47 -54.07
CA ARG A 6 1.15 41.37 -53.14
C ARG A 6 1.58 41.98 -51.80
N MET A 7 0.81 41.76 -50.75
CA MET A 7 1.26 41.99 -49.39
C MET A 7 2.00 40.75 -48.90
N THR A 8 3.30 40.90 -48.65
CA THR A 8 4.13 39.90 -47.96
C THR A 8 4.20 40.26 -46.48
N LEU A 9 3.53 39.50 -45.62
CA LEU A 9 3.76 39.54 -44.18
C LEU A 9 4.66 38.37 -43.78
N ARG A 10 5.87 38.69 -43.34
CA ARG A 10 6.84 37.77 -42.73
C ARG A 10 6.39 37.47 -41.30
N PRO A 11 6.35 36.20 -40.85
CA PRO A 11 6.21 35.90 -39.43
C PRO A 11 7.58 36.05 -38.75
N LEU A 12 7.67 36.93 -37.75
CA LEU A 12 8.78 36.93 -36.79
C LEU A 12 8.59 35.73 -35.85
N VAL A 13 9.42 34.72 -36.05
CA VAL A 13 9.58 33.58 -35.14
C VAL A 13 10.28 34.08 -33.88
N SER A 14 9.58 34.11 -32.74
CA SER A 14 10.20 34.30 -31.44
C SER A 14 10.66 32.94 -30.92
N VAL A 15 11.95 32.66 -31.07
CA VAL A 15 12.62 31.53 -30.41
C VAL A 15 12.96 31.98 -29.00
N GLN A 16 12.15 31.60 -28.02
CA GLN A 16 12.54 31.66 -26.61
C GLN A 16 13.26 30.36 -26.25
N ASN A 17 14.59 30.44 -26.21
CA ASN A 17 15.46 29.46 -25.57
C ASN A 17 15.17 29.45 -24.07
N VAL A 18 14.47 28.41 -23.59
CA VAL A 18 14.39 28.10 -22.16
C VAL A 18 15.44 27.04 -21.87
N THR A 19 16.56 27.48 -21.30
CA THR A 19 17.61 26.62 -20.75
C THR A 19 17.02 25.75 -19.64
N GLN A 20 16.87 24.46 -19.92
CA GLN A 20 16.48 23.45 -18.94
C GLN A 20 17.69 23.13 -18.05
N ASN A 21 17.67 23.63 -16.81
CA ASN A 21 18.54 23.12 -15.75
C ASN A 21 17.95 21.80 -15.20
N PRO A 22 18.67 20.67 -15.20
CA PRO A 22 18.20 19.44 -14.58
C PRO A 22 18.33 19.51 -13.05
N PRO A 23 17.33 19.04 -12.28
CA PRO A 23 17.50 18.89 -10.84
C PRO A 23 18.45 17.71 -10.54
N ILE A 24 19.55 18.02 -9.85
CA ILE A 24 20.49 17.06 -9.30
C ILE A 24 19.79 16.29 -8.18
N PHE A 25 19.57 14.99 -8.39
CA PHE A 25 19.21 14.05 -7.34
C PHE A 25 20.42 13.81 -6.44
N THR A 26 20.46 14.43 -5.27
CA THR A 26 21.41 14.04 -4.21
C THR A 26 20.83 12.84 -3.45
N CYS A 27 21.41 11.67 -3.67
CA CYS A 27 21.18 10.50 -2.84
C CYS A 27 21.84 10.65 -1.47
N CYS A 28 21.22 9.99 -0.49
CA CYS A 28 21.90 9.34 0.63
C CYS A 28 22.40 10.25 1.78
N ARG A 29 21.48 10.73 2.66
CA ARG A 29 21.83 11.03 4.06
C ARG A 29 21.51 9.81 4.93
N LYS A 30 22.56 9.11 5.38
CA LYS A 30 22.48 8.07 6.42
C LYS A 30 21.95 8.69 7.72
N PRO A 31 21.01 8.06 8.45
CA PRO A 31 20.74 8.45 9.82
C PRO A 31 21.91 7.99 10.70
N THR A 32 22.68 8.95 11.20
CA THR A 32 23.69 8.71 12.24
C THR A 32 22.96 8.38 13.54
N PHE A 33 22.98 7.11 13.92
CA PHE A 33 22.52 6.64 15.22
C PHE A 33 23.49 7.15 16.28
N GLN A 34 23.14 8.24 16.98
CA GLN A 34 23.89 8.66 18.16
C GLN A 34 23.51 7.75 19.32
N SER A 35 24.44 6.89 19.75
CA SER A 35 24.32 6.17 21.00
C SER A 35 24.41 7.19 22.15
N LYS A 36 23.30 7.32 22.88
CA LYS A 36 23.21 8.21 24.02
C LYS A 36 23.91 7.58 25.22
N GLY A 37 25.05 8.20 25.58
CA GLY A 37 25.53 8.41 26.94
C GLY A 37 25.36 7.29 27.95
N HIS A 38 26.45 6.58 28.17
CA HIS A 38 26.74 5.86 29.41
C HIS A 38 26.84 6.86 30.57
N MET A 39 26.02 6.73 31.63
CA MET A 39 26.31 7.21 32.98
C MET A 39 25.49 6.42 34.03
N PRO A 40 26.00 6.29 35.27
CA PRO A 40 26.01 5.04 36.02
C PRO A 40 24.83 4.80 36.98
N LEU A 41 24.70 3.54 37.39
CA LEU A 41 23.82 3.04 38.44
C LEU A 41 23.85 3.93 39.70
N LYS A 42 22.69 4.49 40.05
CA LYS A 42 22.44 4.99 41.40
C LYS A 42 22.02 3.83 42.29
N VAL A 43 22.88 3.49 43.23
CA VAL A 43 22.58 2.63 44.39
C VAL A 43 21.74 3.43 45.39
N PRO A 44 20.55 2.96 45.80
CA PRO A 44 19.90 3.49 46.98
C PRO A 44 20.50 2.83 48.22
N ARG A 45 21.35 3.58 48.92
CA ARG A 45 21.85 3.27 50.26
C ARG A 45 20.71 3.50 51.26
N SER A 46 20.00 2.44 51.64
CA SER A 46 19.08 2.46 52.77
C SER A 46 19.81 1.96 54.02
N ASN A 47 20.07 2.86 54.97
CA ASN A 47 20.45 2.49 56.33
C ASN A 47 19.20 1.96 57.03
N ILE A 48 19.12 0.65 57.26
CA ILE A 48 18.11 0.07 58.14
C ILE A 48 18.81 -0.73 59.24
N SER A 49 18.50 -0.30 60.45
CA SER A 49 19.02 -0.69 61.74
C SER A 49 18.71 -2.15 62.08
N ARG A 50 19.65 -2.80 62.78
CA ARG A 50 19.53 -4.16 63.32
C ARG A 50 18.43 -4.22 64.39
N ARG A 51 17.44 -5.10 64.21
CA ARG A 51 16.75 -5.76 65.32
C ARG A 51 16.44 -7.21 64.97
N ILE A 52 16.99 -8.09 65.80
CA ILE A 52 16.80 -9.53 65.87
C ILE A 52 15.36 -9.80 66.30
N GLY A 53 14.69 -10.72 65.61
CA GLY A 53 13.39 -11.25 65.99
C GLY A 53 13.13 -12.54 65.23
N ALA A 54 13.32 -13.67 65.92
CA ALA A 54 13.07 -15.01 65.40
C ALA A 54 11.58 -15.20 65.09
N ILE A 55 11.26 -15.72 63.90
CA ILE A 55 9.97 -16.36 63.64
C ILE A 55 10.24 -17.66 62.86
N ALA A 56 9.66 -18.72 63.41
CA ALA A 56 9.80 -20.11 63.03
C ALA A 56 9.20 -20.45 61.65
N ALA A 57 9.64 -21.61 61.15
CA ALA A 57 9.30 -22.23 59.89
C ALA A 57 7.80 -22.37 59.60
N VAL A 58 7.42 -22.22 58.32
CA VAL A 58 6.41 -23.10 57.67
C VAL A 58 6.82 -23.26 56.20
N ALA A 59 6.97 -24.51 55.77
CA ALA A 59 7.19 -24.89 54.38
C ALA A 59 5.93 -24.59 53.55
N THR A 60 6.11 -23.97 52.39
CA THR A 60 5.09 -23.95 51.34
C THR A 60 5.78 -24.25 50.02
N MET A 61 5.85 -25.54 49.66
CA MET A 61 6.12 -25.94 48.28
C MET A 61 4.91 -25.56 47.44
N VAL A 62 4.87 -24.31 46.96
CA VAL A 62 3.91 -23.91 45.92
C VAL A 62 4.44 -24.42 44.59
N LEU A 63 3.76 -25.44 44.08
CA LEU A 63 3.78 -25.86 42.68
C LEU A 63 3.52 -24.65 41.77
N VAL A 64 4.57 -24.02 41.24
CA VAL A 64 4.48 -23.14 40.07
C VAL A 64 5.05 -23.91 38.88
N LYS A 65 4.27 -24.87 38.39
CA LYS A 65 4.34 -25.28 36.99
C LYS A 65 3.45 -24.33 36.19
N GLU A 66 3.98 -23.15 35.90
CA GLU A 66 3.49 -22.30 34.80
C GLU A 66 4.49 -21.16 34.55
N ALA A 67 5.71 -21.58 34.18
CA ALA A 67 6.68 -20.71 33.51
C ALA A 67 7.20 -21.44 32.27
N MET A 68 6.27 -21.84 31.39
CA MET A 68 6.55 -22.18 29.99
C MET A 68 5.98 -21.11 29.04
N PHE A 69 5.90 -19.86 29.50
CA PHE A 69 5.57 -18.71 28.65
C PHE A 69 6.75 -17.75 28.63
N SER A 70 7.76 -18.08 27.83
CA SER A 70 8.65 -17.14 27.13
C SER A 70 9.57 -17.96 26.23
N GLN A 71 8.98 -18.69 25.29
CA GLN A 71 9.72 -19.13 24.12
C GLN A 71 9.41 -18.14 23.01
N ASP A 72 10.49 -17.45 22.60
CA ASP A 72 10.64 -16.57 21.45
C ASP A 72 9.44 -16.47 20.51
N ILE A 73 8.80 -15.30 20.50
CA ILE A 73 8.16 -14.79 19.27
C ILE A 73 8.93 -13.53 18.84
N ALA A 74 10.21 -13.71 18.57
CA ALA A 74 10.86 -12.91 17.54
C ALA A 74 10.38 -13.45 16.19
N ASN A 75 9.19 -13.06 15.75
CA ASN A 75 8.82 -13.14 14.34
C ASN A 75 9.64 -12.08 13.58
N GLY A 76 10.96 -12.31 13.48
CA GLY A 76 11.77 -11.64 12.49
C GLY A 76 11.18 -12.00 11.13
N LEU A 77 10.76 -11.00 10.36
CA LEU A 77 10.27 -11.19 9.01
C LEU A 77 11.35 -11.89 8.19
N GLU A 78 11.27 -13.21 8.13
CA GLU A 78 12.05 -14.03 7.22
C GLU A 78 11.50 -13.72 5.83
N PHE A 79 12.11 -12.75 5.16
CA PHE A 79 11.92 -12.54 3.73
C PHE A 79 12.56 -13.72 3.02
N ARG A 80 11.86 -14.86 3.05
CA ARG A 80 12.12 -15.99 2.19
C ARG A 80 11.87 -15.49 0.77
N PHE A 81 12.92 -14.95 0.15
CA PHE A 81 13.07 -15.01 -1.30
C PHE A 81 13.33 -16.47 -1.69
N ALA A 82 12.48 -17.40 -1.22
CA ALA A 82 12.19 -18.57 -2.01
C ALA A 82 11.79 -17.97 -3.36
N THR A 83 12.41 -18.43 -4.44
CA THR A 83 11.83 -18.26 -5.78
C THR A 83 10.35 -18.48 -5.58
N PRO A 84 9.52 -17.43 -5.67
CA PRO A 84 8.10 -17.62 -5.47
C PRO A 84 7.79 -18.71 -6.48
N ASP A 85 7.10 -19.75 -6.03
CA ASP A 85 6.32 -20.52 -6.96
C ASP A 85 5.48 -19.45 -7.67
N ARG A 86 5.94 -19.05 -8.86
CA ARG A 86 5.58 -17.76 -9.45
C ARG A 86 4.12 -17.95 -9.74
N ARG A 87 3.26 -17.28 -8.97
CA ARG A 87 1.80 -17.45 -9.03
C ARG A 87 1.40 -17.67 -10.48
N SER A 88 0.79 -18.82 -10.77
CA SER A 88 0.59 -19.21 -12.16
C SER A 88 -0.31 -18.20 -12.86
N VAL A 89 -0.20 -18.10 -14.18
CA VAL A 89 -1.03 -17.16 -14.93
C VAL A 89 -2.51 -17.54 -14.75
N GLU A 90 -2.82 -18.83 -14.75
CA GLU A 90 -4.15 -19.37 -14.54
C GLU A 90 -4.71 -19.02 -13.15
N GLU A 91 -3.89 -19.14 -12.10
CA GLU A 91 -4.28 -18.78 -10.73
C GLU A 91 -4.50 -17.26 -10.60
N ALA A 92 -3.66 -16.46 -11.27
CA ALA A 92 -3.83 -15.01 -11.31
C ALA A 92 -5.12 -14.63 -12.06
N GLU A 93 -5.41 -15.24 -13.21
CA GLU A 93 -6.65 -15.01 -13.96
C GLU A 93 -7.89 -15.40 -13.14
N SER A 94 -7.84 -16.53 -12.42
CA SER A 94 -8.89 -16.91 -11.47
C SER A 94 -9.05 -15.85 -10.36
N GLY A 95 -7.95 -15.38 -9.78
CA GLY A 95 -7.97 -14.32 -8.76
C GLY A 95 -8.57 -13.02 -9.27
N VAL A 96 -8.32 -12.66 -10.54
CA VAL A 96 -8.99 -11.52 -11.19
C VAL A 96 -10.49 -11.76 -11.30
N ARG A 97 -10.94 -12.94 -11.71
CA ARG A 97 -12.39 -13.28 -11.82
C ARG A 97 -13.09 -13.27 -10.46
N ASP A 98 -12.41 -13.76 -9.41
CA ASP A 98 -12.94 -13.78 -8.04
C ASP A 98 -13.12 -12.38 -7.44
N TYR A 99 -12.45 -11.36 -8.00
CA TYR A 99 -12.62 -9.97 -7.57
C TYR A 99 -14.07 -9.47 -7.75
N ALA A 100 -14.85 -10.05 -8.66
CA ALA A 100 -16.27 -9.71 -8.84
C ALA A 100 -17.08 -9.84 -7.53
N GLN A 101 -16.81 -10.88 -6.72
CA GLN A 101 -17.45 -11.06 -5.42
C GLN A 101 -17.09 -9.94 -4.44
N SER A 102 -15.85 -9.43 -4.53
CA SER A 102 -15.40 -8.31 -3.71
C SER A 102 -16.10 -7.01 -4.09
N LEU A 103 -16.42 -6.79 -5.36
CA LEU A 103 -17.17 -5.63 -5.83
C LEU A 103 -18.63 -5.65 -5.37
N LEU A 104 -19.25 -6.84 -5.29
CA LEU A 104 -20.59 -7.01 -4.72
C LEU A 104 -20.57 -6.69 -3.22
N GLN A 105 -19.64 -7.30 -2.47
CA GLN A 105 -19.48 -7.01 -1.04
C GLN A 105 -19.23 -5.52 -0.79
N LEU A 106 -18.41 -4.88 -1.62
CA LEU A 106 -18.14 -3.45 -1.51
C LEU A 106 -19.40 -2.62 -1.75
N LYS A 107 -20.24 -2.99 -2.73
CA LYS A 107 -21.53 -2.33 -2.99
C LYS A 107 -22.43 -2.31 -1.76
N ASP A 108 -22.55 -3.45 -1.09
CA ASP A 108 -23.40 -3.59 0.10
C ASP A 108 -22.88 -2.75 1.28
N LEU A 109 -21.55 -2.68 1.43
CA LEU A 109 -20.91 -1.86 2.47
C LEU A 109 -21.05 -0.36 2.18
N LEU A 110 -20.95 0.05 0.91
CA LEU A 110 -21.18 1.44 0.50
C LEU A 110 -22.65 1.83 0.66
N GLY A 111 -23.58 0.93 0.30
CA GLY A 111 -25.03 1.12 0.46
C GLY A 111 -25.45 1.25 1.92
N SER A 112 -24.85 0.47 2.81
CA SER A 112 -25.05 0.58 4.27
C SER A 112 -24.20 1.65 4.94
N GLN A 113 -23.41 2.43 4.18
CA GLN A 113 -22.49 3.45 4.67
C GLN A 113 -21.50 2.96 5.74
N SER A 114 -21.12 1.69 5.66
CA SER A 114 -20.13 1.06 6.52
C SER A 114 -18.71 1.46 6.11
N TRP A 115 -18.40 2.76 6.16
CA TRP A 115 -17.22 3.37 5.52
C TRP A 115 -15.89 2.71 5.91
N LYS A 116 -15.68 2.42 7.20
CA LYS A 116 -14.46 1.78 7.69
C LYS A 116 -14.28 0.39 7.09
N GLU A 117 -15.36 -0.37 7.00
CA GLU A 117 -15.31 -1.75 6.50
C GLU A 117 -15.23 -1.79 4.99
N ALA A 118 -15.93 -0.89 4.29
CA ALA A 118 -15.75 -0.66 2.86
C ALA A 118 -14.28 -0.37 2.53
N GLN A 119 -13.63 0.51 3.30
CA GLN A 119 -12.23 0.86 3.09
C GLN A 119 -11.27 -0.31 3.36
N LYS A 120 -11.51 -1.10 4.41
CA LYS A 120 -10.71 -2.31 4.69
C LYS A 120 -10.84 -3.34 3.57
N VAL A 121 -12.06 -3.63 3.13
CA VAL A 121 -12.33 -4.56 2.02
C VAL A 121 -11.67 -4.05 0.74
N LEU A 122 -11.87 -2.77 0.40
CA LEU A 122 -11.27 -2.14 -0.78
C LEU A 122 -9.75 -2.29 -0.78
N ARG A 123 -9.07 -1.92 0.32
CA ARG A 123 -7.60 -1.97 0.40
C ARG A 123 -7.05 -3.39 0.34
N ARG A 124 -7.66 -4.33 1.08
CA ARG A 124 -7.25 -5.73 1.08
C ARG A 124 -7.41 -6.37 -0.30
N ARG A 125 -8.60 -6.24 -0.89
CA ARG A 125 -8.94 -6.90 -2.16
C ARG A 125 -8.22 -6.26 -3.35
N SER A 126 -8.06 -4.93 -3.35
CA SER A 126 -7.28 -4.24 -4.40
C SER A 126 -5.78 -4.55 -4.35
N SER A 127 -5.21 -4.79 -3.17
CA SER A 127 -3.81 -5.21 -3.03
C SER A 127 -3.58 -6.59 -3.66
N ASN A 128 -4.49 -7.54 -3.44
CA ASN A 128 -4.41 -8.87 -4.07
C ASN A 128 -4.62 -8.77 -5.59
N LEU A 129 -5.64 -8.03 -6.02
CA LEU A 129 -5.93 -7.81 -7.43
C LEU A 129 -4.74 -7.17 -8.17
N LYS A 130 -3.98 -6.30 -7.50
CA LYS A 130 -2.78 -5.68 -8.08
C LYS A 130 -1.76 -6.76 -8.45
N LEU A 131 -1.49 -7.70 -7.55
CA LEU A 131 -0.56 -8.80 -7.80
C LEU A 131 -1.03 -9.65 -8.97
N ASP A 132 -2.32 -10.01 -8.99
CA ASP A 132 -2.91 -10.86 -10.02
C ASP A 132 -2.85 -10.20 -11.40
N LEU A 133 -3.26 -8.92 -11.48
CA LEU A 133 -3.20 -8.18 -12.73
C LEU A 133 -1.77 -7.95 -13.21
N TYR A 134 -0.78 -7.77 -12.32
CA TYR A 134 0.62 -7.68 -12.75
C TYR A 134 1.08 -8.98 -13.40
N THR A 135 0.79 -10.13 -12.80
CA THR A 135 1.12 -11.44 -13.37
C THR A 135 0.46 -11.64 -14.74
N VAL A 136 -0.83 -11.32 -14.86
CA VAL A 136 -1.56 -11.41 -16.13
C VAL A 136 -0.96 -10.46 -17.17
N ILE A 137 -0.68 -9.20 -16.82
CA ILE A 137 -0.07 -8.22 -17.74
C ILE A 137 1.30 -8.70 -18.23
N GLU A 138 2.14 -9.24 -17.35
CA GLU A 138 3.47 -9.73 -17.70
C GLU A 138 3.43 -10.92 -18.67
N SER A 139 2.39 -11.75 -18.60
CA SER A 139 2.22 -12.90 -19.49
C SER A 139 1.83 -12.54 -20.93
N LYS A 140 1.24 -11.36 -21.16
CA LYS A 140 0.65 -10.99 -22.47
C LYS A 140 1.69 -10.39 -23.45
N PRO A 141 1.51 -10.54 -24.77
CA PRO A 141 2.40 -9.97 -25.79
C PRO A 141 2.30 -8.44 -25.84
N GLY A 142 3.27 -7.76 -26.49
CA GLY A 142 3.51 -6.32 -26.32
C GLY A 142 2.30 -5.40 -26.55
N LYS A 143 1.51 -5.63 -27.60
CA LYS A 143 0.32 -4.82 -27.91
C LYS A 143 -0.75 -4.94 -26.83
N ASP A 144 -1.10 -6.18 -26.47
CA ASP A 144 -2.15 -6.45 -25.46
C ASP A 144 -1.71 -6.02 -24.07
N ARG A 145 -0.42 -6.22 -23.75
CA ARG A 145 0.20 -5.72 -22.52
C ARG A 145 0.05 -4.21 -22.35
N THR A 146 0.21 -3.46 -23.43
CA THR A 146 0.12 -1.99 -23.39
C THR A 146 -1.33 -1.57 -23.10
N GLN A 147 -2.29 -2.19 -23.80
CA GLN A 147 -3.70 -1.91 -23.59
C GLN A 147 -4.18 -2.31 -22.18
N LEU A 148 -3.75 -3.47 -21.68
CA LEU A 148 -4.05 -3.91 -20.31
C LEU A 148 -3.43 -2.99 -19.26
N ARG A 149 -2.22 -2.46 -19.48
CA ARG A 149 -1.61 -1.47 -18.57
C ARG A 149 -2.43 -0.19 -18.48
N THR A 150 -2.97 0.30 -19.59
CA THR A 150 -3.87 1.47 -19.58
C THR A 150 -5.12 1.19 -18.75
N LEU A 151 -5.76 0.04 -18.93
CA LEU A 151 -6.94 -0.35 -18.16
C LEU A 151 -6.63 -0.54 -16.68
N TYR A 152 -5.50 -1.19 -16.37
CA TYR A 152 -5.00 -1.34 -15.01
C TYR A 152 -4.80 0.03 -14.33
N SER A 153 -4.15 0.98 -15.01
CA SER A 153 -3.98 2.33 -14.49
C SER A 153 -5.33 3.02 -14.26
N ASN A 154 -6.27 2.90 -15.19
CA ASN A 154 -7.62 3.47 -15.02
C ASN A 154 -8.34 2.87 -13.81
N LEU A 155 -8.33 1.53 -13.67
CA LEU A 155 -8.94 0.83 -12.54
C LEU A 155 -8.36 1.32 -11.21
N PHE A 156 -7.03 1.28 -11.05
CA PHE A 156 -6.40 1.63 -9.78
C PHE A 156 -6.44 3.13 -9.46
N ASN A 157 -6.48 4.00 -10.47
CA ASN A 157 -6.75 5.41 -10.24
C ASN A 157 -8.14 5.62 -9.62
N ASN A 158 -9.17 4.90 -10.10
CA ASN A 158 -10.50 4.97 -9.51
C ASN A 158 -10.56 4.30 -8.13
N VAL A 159 -9.83 3.21 -7.89
CA VAL A 159 -9.68 2.61 -6.54
C VAL A 159 -9.10 3.62 -5.56
N THR A 160 -8.04 4.32 -5.94
CA THR A 160 -7.46 5.38 -5.11
C THR A 160 -8.48 6.49 -4.85
N LYS A 161 -9.14 7.01 -5.88
CA LYS A 161 -10.19 8.03 -5.73
C LYS A 161 -11.33 7.56 -4.83
N LEU A 162 -11.76 6.30 -4.93
CA LEU A 162 -12.77 5.73 -4.05
C LEU A 162 -12.29 5.67 -2.59
N ASP A 163 -11.04 5.29 -2.34
CA ASP A 163 -10.46 5.29 -0.99
C ASP A 163 -10.47 6.69 -0.36
N TYR A 164 -10.15 7.72 -1.17
CA TYR A 164 -10.26 9.12 -0.79
C TYR A 164 -11.73 9.52 -0.52
N ALA A 165 -12.65 9.21 -1.45
CA ALA A 165 -14.05 9.58 -1.35
C ALA A 165 -14.74 8.93 -0.13
N VAL A 166 -14.45 7.66 0.15
CA VAL A 166 -14.94 6.94 1.33
C VAL A 166 -14.45 7.57 2.62
N ARG A 167 -13.20 8.06 2.65
CA ARG A 167 -12.64 8.74 3.82
C ARG A 167 -13.34 10.07 4.10
N GLU A 168 -13.56 10.87 3.05
CA GLU A 168 -14.26 12.16 3.14
C GLU A 168 -15.80 12.01 3.23
N LYS A 169 -16.31 10.78 3.03
CA LYS A 169 -17.73 10.44 2.97
C LYS A 169 -18.51 11.22 1.90
N ASP A 170 -17.85 11.52 0.79
CA ASP A 170 -18.47 12.14 -0.38
C ASP A 170 -19.28 11.09 -1.15
N ILE A 171 -20.58 11.02 -0.87
CA ILE A 171 -21.49 9.99 -1.41
C ILE A 171 -21.52 10.03 -2.95
N SER A 172 -21.55 11.23 -3.53
CA SER A 172 -21.61 11.41 -4.99
C SER A 172 -20.34 10.86 -5.65
N LEU A 173 -19.18 11.22 -5.11
CA LEU A 173 -17.90 10.77 -5.63
C LEU A 173 -17.65 9.27 -5.37
N VAL A 174 -18.13 8.74 -4.25
CA VAL A 174 -18.08 7.30 -3.93
C VAL A 174 -18.75 6.48 -5.02
N TRP A 175 -20.02 6.79 -5.35
CA TRP A 175 -20.75 6.02 -6.35
C TRP A 175 -20.17 6.21 -7.74
N GLN A 176 -19.76 7.42 -8.09
CA GLN A 176 -19.07 7.67 -9.36
C GLN A 176 -17.79 6.82 -9.50
N CYS A 177 -16.95 6.78 -8.46
CA CYS A 177 -15.72 5.99 -8.49
C CYS A 177 -16.02 4.48 -8.51
N TYR A 178 -17.05 4.02 -7.78
CA TYR A 178 -17.47 2.63 -7.78
C TYR A 178 -17.91 2.17 -9.18
N GLU A 179 -18.79 2.92 -9.86
CA GLU A 179 -19.24 2.59 -11.21
C GLU A 179 -18.07 2.59 -12.21
N ASN A 180 -17.14 3.55 -12.09
CA ASN A 180 -15.94 3.58 -12.92
C ASN A 180 -15.03 2.36 -12.69
N ILE A 181 -14.93 1.87 -11.44
CA ILE A 181 -14.19 0.64 -11.12
C ILE A 181 -14.84 -0.56 -11.78
N VAL A 182 -16.18 -0.69 -11.67
CA VAL A 182 -16.93 -1.79 -12.27
C VAL A 182 -16.75 -1.80 -13.80
N ALA A 183 -16.89 -0.65 -14.46
CA ALA A 183 -16.70 -0.53 -15.90
C ALA A 183 -15.25 -0.86 -16.33
N ALA A 184 -14.25 -0.33 -15.63
CA ALA A 184 -12.85 -0.62 -15.93
C ALA A 184 -12.50 -2.10 -15.72
N TYR A 185 -13.09 -2.72 -14.69
CA TYR A 185 -12.93 -4.14 -14.38
C TYR A 185 -13.57 -5.03 -15.46
N ASP A 186 -14.77 -4.71 -15.94
CA ASP A 186 -15.43 -5.43 -17.04
C ASP A 186 -14.60 -5.36 -18.34
N HIS A 187 -14.05 -4.18 -18.65
CA HIS A 187 -13.13 -4.04 -19.78
C HIS A 187 -11.86 -4.89 -19.63
N ILE A 188 -11.36 -5.09 -18.41
CA ILE A 188 -10.24 -5.99 -18.14
C ILE A 188 -10.66 -7.44 -18.38
N LEU A 189 -11.81 -7.87 -17.85
CA LEU A 189 -12.33 -9.23 -18.03
C LEU A 189 -12.54 -9.59 -19.51
N SER A 190 -12.96 -8.63 -20.34
CA SER A 190 -13.12 -8.85 -21.79
C SER A 190 -11.82 -9.17 -22.54
N ARG A 191 -10.66 -9.00 -21.89
CA ARG A 191 -9.32 -9.15 -22.48
C ARG A 191 -8.49 -10.26 -21.82
N ILE A 192 -9.03 -10.91 -20.79
CA ILE A 192 -8.40 -12.00 -20.06
C ILE A 192 -9.01 -13.33 -20.50
#